data_AF-A0A227J0Q7-F1
#
_entry.id   AF-A0A227J0Q7-F1
#
_cell.length_a   1.000
_cell.length_b   1.000
_cell.length_c   1.000
_cell.angle_alpha   90.00
_cell.angle_beta   90.00
_cell.angle_gamma   90.00
#
_symmetry.space_group_name_H-M   'P 1'
#
loop_
_entity.id
_entity.type
_entity.pdbx_description
1 polymer ?
#
loop_
_entity_poly.entity_id
_entity_poly.type
_entity_poly.pdbx_seq_one_letter_code
_entity_poly.pdbx_strand_id
1 'polypeptide(L)'
;PALFVLFGLLFVYIMTQNGAMEGLKHYLVPDFEKVWDRKLILAAMGQGFFSLTIGGCSMLIYGSYLSKKENLPKMAMNVTLVDTAVAFIAGLVVM
;
A
#
# COMPACT_ATOMS: atom_id res chain seq x y z
N PRO A 1 7.60 9.52 9.11
CA PRO A 1 7.46 9.11 10.54
C PRO A 1 6.13 9.56 11.17
N ALA A 2 5.78 10.85 11.10
CA ALA A 2 4.53 11.37 11.68
C ALA A 2 3.27 10.67 11.13
N LEU A 3 3.25 10.35 9.83
CA LEU A 3 2.13 9.64 9.20
C LEU A 3 1.86 8.27 9.83
N PHE A 4 2.90 7.50 10.14
CA PHE A 4 2.76 6.19 10.78
C PHE A 4 2.18 6.31 12.20
N VAL A 5 2.60 7.34 12.95
CA VAL A 5 2.05 7.63 14.29
C VAL A 5 0.57 7.99 14.18
N LEU A 6 0.21 8.83 13.20
CA LEU A 6 -1.17 9.23 12.96
C LEU A 6 -2.06 8.02 12.61
N PHE A 7 -1.59 7.14 11.71
CA PHE A 7 -2.31 5.92 11.37
C PHE A 7 -2.48 4.99 12.57
N GLY A 8 -1.45 4.85 13.41
CA GLY A 8 -1.56 4.07 14.66
C GLY A 8 -2.62 4.62 15.61
N LEU A 9 -2.65 5.94 15.82
CA LEU A 9 -3.65 6.58 16.69
C LEU A 9 -5.08 6.44 16.13
N LEU A 10 -5.26 6.66 14.84
CA LEU A 10 -6.56 6.50 14.19
C LEU A 10 -7.04 5.06 14.21
N PHE A 11 -6.16 4.09 13.98
CA PHE A 11 -6.49 2.67 14.08
C PHE A 11 -7.02 2.31 15.47
N VAL A 12 -6.32 2.76 16.54
CA VAL A 12 -6.79 2.55 17.92
C VAL A 12 -8.16 3.19 18.15
N TYR A 13 -8.40 4.40 17.64
CA TYR A 13 -9.69 5.08 17.75
C TYR A 13 -10.83 4.38 16.99
N ILE A 14 -10.55 3.81 15.82
CA ILE A 14 -11.55 3.07 15.03
C ILE A 14 -11.91 1.77 15.73
N MET A 15 -10.94 1.09 16.37
CA MET A 15 -11.21 -0.11 17.16
C MET A 15 -12.12 0.13 18.37
N THR A 16 -12.28 1.38 18.84
CA THR A 16 -13.25 1.69 19.89
C THR A 16 -14.67 1.94 19.36
N GLN A 17 -14.87 2.00 18.05
CA GLN A 17 -16.18 2.24 17.44
C GLN A 17 -17.00 0.95 17.34
N ASN A 18 -18.32 1.09 17.34
CA ASN A 18 -19.23 -0.04 17.11
C ASN A 18 -19.08 -0.54 15.66
N GLY A 19 -19.03 -1.86 15.47
CA GLY A 19 -18.88 -2.47 14.14
C GLY A 19 -17.42 -2.63 13.68
N ALA A 20 -16.44 -2.14 14.44
CA ALA A 20 -15.01 -2.24 14.12
C ALA A 20 -14.54 -3.68 13.79
N MET A 21 -15.04 -4.67 14.54
CA MET A 21 -14.70 -6.08 14.32
C MET A 21 -15.29 -6.65 13.03
N GLU A 22 -16.40 -6.09 12.54
CA GLU A 22 -17.00 -6.48 11.27
C GLU A 22 -16.22 -5.88 10.10
N GLY A 23 -15.87 -4.59 10.17
CA GLY A 23 -14.98 -3.93 9.21
C GLY A 23 -13.62 -4.64 9.10
N LEU A 24 -13.03 -5.03 10.23
CA LEU A 24 -11.77 -5.78 10.25
C LEU A 24 -11.89 -7.15 9.57
N LYS A 25 -13.00 -7.86 9.79
CA LYS A 25 -13.25 -9.15 9.10
C LYS A 25 -13.42 -8.95 7.60
N HIS A 26 -14.15 -7.93 7.17
CA HIS A 26 -14.31 -7.62 5.74
C HIS A 26 -13.00 -7.24 5.06
N TYR A 27 -12.11 -6.55 5.77
CA TYR A 27 -10.82 -6.14 5.23
C TYR A 27 -9.79 -7.29 5.18
N LEU A 28 -9.74 -8.14 6.21
CA LEU A 28 -8.70 -9.16 6.36
C LEU A 28 -9.06 -10.54 5.84
N VAL A 29 -10.34 -10.90 5.70
CA VAL A 29 -10.73 -12.24 5.24
C VAL A 29 -10.67 -12.28 3.71
N PRO A 30 -9.70 -13.00 3.12
CA PRO A 30 -9.58 -13.07 1.67
C PRO A 30 -10.67 -13.96 1.06
N ASP A 31 -11.23 -13.50 -0.05
CA ASP A 31 -12.13 -14.28 -0.90
C ASP A 31 -11.32 -14.84 -2.08
N PHE A 32 -10.88 -16.09 -1.94
CA PHE A 32 -10.02 -16.75 -2.94
C PHE A 32 -10.73 -17.04 -4.27
N GLU A 33 -12.06 -17.07 -4.30
CA GLU A 33 -12.81 -17.25 -5.55
C GLU A 33 -12.68 -16.00 -6.44
N LYS A 34 -12.66 -14.82 -5.83
CA LYS A 34 -12.55 -13.54 -6.54
C LYS A 34 -11.15 -13.23 -7.04
N VAL A 35 -10.10 -13.88 -6.51
CA VAL A 35 -8.71 -13.64 -6.91
C VAL A 35 -8.49 -13.87 -8.41
N TRP A 36 -9.23 -14.81 -9.00
CA TRP A 36 -9.15 -15.12 -10.43
C TRP A 36 -10.02 -14.24 -11.32
N ASP A 37 -10.77 -13.29 -10.76
CA ASP A 37 -11.53 -12.32 -11.54
C ASP A 37 -10.58 -11.41 -12.31
N ARG A 38 -10.68 -11.44 -13.64
CA ARG A 38 -9.89 -10.61 -14.56
C ARG A 38 -10.04 -9.11 -14.25
N LYS A 39 -11.22 -8.65 -13.86
CA LYS A 39 -11.44 -7.24 -13.49
C LYS A 39 -10.71 -6.88 -12.21
N LEU A 40 -10.69 -7.78 -11.22
CA LEU A 40 -9.96 -7.57 -9.97
C LEU A 40 -8.46 -7.49 -10.21
N ILE A 41 -7.92 -8.41 -11.01
CA ILE A 41 -6.49 -8.41 -11.38
C ILE A 41 -6.12 -7.11 -12.09
N LEU A 42 -6.91 -6.68 -13.08
CA LEU A 42 -6.66 -5.42 -13.79
C LEU A 42 -6.73 -4.20 -12.87
N ALA A 43 -7.70 -4.17 -11.94
CA ALA A 43 -7.82 -3.11 -10.95
C ALA A 43 -6.62 -3.06 -10.00
N ALA A 44 -6.15 -4.22 -9.52
CA ALA A 44 -4.98 -4.33 -8.65
C ALA A 44 -3.68 -3.89 -9.35
N MET A 45 -3.51 -4.30 -10.62
CA MET A 45 -2.38 -3.82 -11.45
C MET A 45 -2.43 -2.30 -11.63
N GLY A 46 -3.61 -1.75 -11.90
CA GLY A 46 -3.82 -0.30 -12.00
C GLY A 46 -3.48 0.42 -10.70
N GLN A 47 -3.96 -0.09 -9.56
CA GLN A 47 -3.65 0.46 -8.24
C GLN A 47 -2.14 0.49 -8.00
N GLY A 48 -1.42 -0.61 -8.23
CA GLY A 48 0.03 -0.65 -8.09
C GLY A 48 0.76 0.31 -9.02
N PHE A 49 0.31 0.43 -10.28
CA PHE A 49 0.90 1.36 -11.25
C PHE A 49 0.77 2.83 -10.83
N PHE A 50 -0.41 3.22 -10.34
CA PHE A 50 -0.66 4.57 -9.85
C PHE A 50 0.01 4.84 -8.49
N SER A 51 0.02 3.86 -7.57
CA SER A 51 0.66 3.99 -6.25
C SER A 51 2.16 4.26 -6.39
N LEU A 52 2.84 3.43 -7.18
CA LEU A 52 4.28 3.56 -7.41
C LEU A 52 4.64 4.65 -8.43
N THR A 53 3.65 5.30 -9.05
CA THR A 53 3.88 6.37 -10.03
C THR A 53 4.83 5.93 -11.17
N ILE A 54 4.72 4.67 -11.63
CA ILE A 54 5.65 4.09 -12.62
C ILE A 54 5.62 4.84 -13.96
N GLY A 55 4.50 5.48 -14.29
CA GLY A 55 4.36 6.36 -15.45
C GLY A 55 4.77 7.82 -15.25
N GLY A 56 5.19 8.21 -14.04
CA GLY A 56 5.57 9.59 -13.73
C GLY A 56 7.08 9.83 -13.80
N CYS A 57 7.47 11.08 -14.09
CA CYS A 57 8.90 11.46 -14.18
C CYS A 57 9.62 11.49 -12.81
N SER A 58 8.90 11.41 -11.69
CA SER A 58 9.46 11.54 -10.33
C SER A 58 10.49 10.46 -10.01
N MET A 59 10.22 9.20 -10.38
CA MET A 59 11.13 8.08 -10.11
C MET A 59 12.37 8.11 -11.01
N LEU A 60 12.23 8.63 -12.24
CA LEU A 60 13.35 8.87 -13.16
C LEU A 60 14.28 9.95 -12.63
N ILE A 61 13.73 11.06 -12.12
CA ILE A 61 14.50 12.12 -11.47
C ILE A 61 15.21 11.59 -10.23
N TYR A 62 14.53 10.80 -9.38
CA TYR A 62 15.17 10.15 -8.24
C TYR A 62 16.32 9.22 -8.67
N GLY A 63 16.12 8.47 -9.76
CA GLY A 63 17.14 7.64 -10.40
C GLY A 63 18.39 8.39 -10.85
N SER A 64 18.26 9.65 -11.30
CA SER A 64 19.40 10.44 -11.78
C SER A 64 20.34 10.90 -10.65
N TYR A 65 19.84 10.95 -9.41
CA TYR A 65 20.63 11.27 -8.22
C TYR A 65 21.28 10.05 -7.54
N LEU A 66 20.95 8.82 -7.98
CA LEU A 66 21.51 7.61 -7.41
C LEU A 66 22.94 7.35 -7.89
N SER A 67 23.83 6.99 -6.96
CA SER A 67 25.20 6.61 -7.28
C SER A 67 25.24 5.28 -8.04
N LYS A 68 26.15 5.13 -9.00
CA LYS A 68 26.33 3.89 -9.78
C LYS A 68 26.70 2.65 -8.95
N LYS A 69 27.04 2.83 -7.67
CA LYS A 69 27.35 1.76 -6.72
C LYS A 69 26.13 1.20 -6.00
N GLU A 70 24.98 1.87 -6.08
CA GLU A 70 23.77 1.46 -5.39
C GLU A 70 23.05 0.30 -6.10
N ASN A 71 22.50 -0.62 -5.32
CA ASN A 71 21.75 -1.75 -5.86
C ASN A 71 20.31 -1.31 -6.16
N LEU A 72 20.06 -0.91 -7.41
CA LEU A 72 18.76 -0.43 -7.85
C LEU A 72 17.62 -1.43 -7.62
N PRO A 73 17.75 -2.74 -7.93
CA PRO A 73 16.69 -3.72 -7.63
C PRO A 73 16.33 -3.78 -6.14
N LYS A 74 17.32 -3.76 -5.25
CA LYS A 74 17.11 -3.79 -3.80
C LYS A 74 16.41 -2.53 -3.31
N MET A 75 16.80 -1.37 -3.83
CA MET A 75 16.14 -0.11 -3.51
C MET A 75 14.69 -0.09 -4.00
N ALA A 76 14.43 -0.52 -5.23
CA ALA A 76 13.09 -0.62 -5.78
C ALA A 76 12.21 -1.56 -4.94
N MET A 77 12.73 -2.73 -4.55
CA MET A 77 12.01 -3.67 -3.69
C MET A 77 11.65 -3.06 -2.33
N ASN A 78 12.59 -2.35 -1.69
CA ASN A 78 12.32 -1.66 -0.43
C ASN A 78 11.24 -0.59 -0.57
N VAL A 79 11.31 0.24 -1.62
CA VAL A 79 10.29 1.28 -1.87
C VAL A 79 8.91 0.65 -2.06
N THR A 80 8.82 -0.39 -2.88
CA THR A 80 7.55 -1.09 -3.14
C THR A 80 6.97 -1.74 -1.89
N LEU A 81 7.82 -2.35 -1.04
CA LEU A 81 7.38 -2.96 0.21
C LEU A 81 6.85 -1.91 1.19
N VAL A 82 7.55 -0.78 1.32
CA VAL A 82 7.12 0.31 2.20
C VAL A 82 5.84 0.95 1.68
N ASP A 83 5.72 1.21 0.38
CA ASP A 83 4.51 1.76 -0.25
C ASP A 83 3.30 0.86 0.00
N THR A 84 3.43 -0.43 -0.32
CA THR A 84 2.38 -1.44 -0.11
C THR A 84 1.99 -1.54 1.37
N ALA A 85 2.97 -1.53 2.28
CA ALA A 85 2.70 -1.60 3.72
C ALA A 85 1.92 -0.38 4.23
N VAL A 86 2.28 0.82 3.75
CA VAL A 86 1.58 2.06 4.09
C VAL A 86 0.14 2.02 3.54
N ALA A 87 -0.05 1.60 2.30
CA ALA A 87 -1.37 1.47 1.68
C ALA A 87 -2.26 0.47 2.43
N PHE A 88 -1.69 -0.66 2.88
CA PHE A 88 -2.39 -1.65 3.69
C PHE A 88 -2.83 -1.08 5.06
N ILE A 89 -1.92 -0.40 5.76
CA ILE A 89 -2.24 0.24 7.05
C ILE A 89 -3.30 1.34 6.86
N ALA A 90 -3.22 2.12 5.77
CA ALA A 90 -4.22 3.12 5.45
C ALA A 90 -5.60 2.48 5.21
N GLY A 91 -5.66 1.33 4.53
CA GLY A 91 -6.90 0.58 4.35
C GLY A 91 -7.53 0.12 5.68
N LEU A 92 -6.71 -0.32 6.65
CA LEU A 92 -7.17 -0.64 8.01
C LEU A 92 -7.74 0.58 8.76
N VAL A 93 -7.33 1.79 8.41
CA VAL A 93 -7.86 3.02 9.01
C VAL A 93 -9.15 3.49 8.31
N VAL A 94 -9.50 2.92 7.16
CA VAL A 94 -10.69 3.32 6.38
C VAL A 94 -11.86 2.33 6.54
N MET A 95 -11.58 1.11 7.01
CA MET A 95 -12.56 0.02 7.17
C MET A 95 -13.73 0.32 8.10
#